data_AF-A0A1S2Z0K7-F1
#
_entry.id   AF-A0A1S2Z0K7-F1
#
_cell.length_a   1.000
_cell.length_b   1.000
_cell.length_c   1.000
_cell.angle_alpha   90.00
_cell.angle_beta   90.00
_cell.angle_gamma   90.00
#
_symmetry.space_group_name_H-M   'P 1'
#
loop_
_entity.id
_entity.type
_entity.pdbx_description
1 polymer ?
#
loop_
_entity_poly.entity_id
_entity_poly.type
_entity_poly.pdbx_seq_one_letter_code
_entity_poly.pdbx_strand_id
1 'polypeptide(L)'
;MEEVEALCDRLGVFVNGNLQCIGNPKELKARYGGTSVLTMTTSSDREKNVENMVRQLSPNANKIYRLSGTQKKRWSRPTKV
;
A
#
# COMPACT_ATOMS: atom_id res chain seq x y z
N MET A 1 3.06 -15.72 10.99
CA MET A 1 2.57 -15.97 9.61
C MET A 1 3.21 -17.22 9.03
N GLU A 2 4.50 -17.46 9.31
CA GLU A 2 5.26 -18.62 8.81
C GLU A 2 4.65 -19.99 9.18
N GLU A 3 4.17 -20.17 10.42
CA GLU A 3 3.54 -21.43 10.85
C GLU A 3 2.26 -21.77 10.07
N VAL A 4 1.48 -20.75 9.67
CA VAL A 4 0.22 -20.95 8.94
C VAL A 4 0.47 -21.19 7.45
N GLU A 5 1.57 -20.66 6.91
CA GLU A 5 2.03 -20.95 5.54
C GLU A 5 2.58 -22.38 5.40
N ALA A 6 3.02 -23.00 6.50
CA ALA A 6 3.52 -24.38 6.52
C ALA A 6 2.41 -25.43 6.72
N LEU A 7 1.30 -25.07 7.37
CA LEU A 7 0.22 -26.01 7.75
C LEU A 7 -1.06 -25.86 6.92
N CYS A 8 -1.30 -24.70 6.30
CA CYS A 8 -2.55 -24.42 5.60
C CYS A 8 -2.33 -24.14 4.11
N ASP A 9 -3.02 -24.90 3.26
CA ASP A 9 -3.05 -24.66 1.81
C ASP A 9 -3.82 -23.36 1.46
N ARG A 10 -4.85 -23.04 2.23
CA ARG A 10 -5.71 -21.85 2.04
C ARG A 10 -5.96 -21.11 3.34
N LEU A 11 -6.04 -19.79 3.26
CA LEU A 11 -6.35 -18.88 4.35
C LEU A 11 -7.63 -18.08 4.04
N GLY A 12 -8.46 -17.87 5.05
CA GLY A 12 -9.59 -16.94 5.01
C GLY A 12 -9.33 -15.71 5.88
N VAL A 13 -9.59 -14.52 5.37
CA VAL A 13 -9.50 -13.25 6.12
C VAL A 13 -10.91 -12.82 6.49
N PHE A 14 -11.16 -12.76 7.80
CA PHE A 14 -12.41 -12.23 8.35
C PHE A 14 -12.19 -10.82 8.87
N VAL A 15 -13.09 -9.91 8.52
CA VAL A 15 -13.11 -8.52 9.02
C VAL A 15 -14.50 -8.26 9.58
N ASN A 16 -14.58 -7.83 10.84
CA ASN A 16 -15.85 -7.55 11.54
C ASN A 16 -16.88 -8.70 11.43
N GLY A 17 -16.43 -9.95 11.55
CA GLY A 17 -17.28 -11.13 11.51
C GLY A 17 -17.71 -11.60 10.12
N ASN A 18 -17.30 -10.92 9.04
CA ASN A 18 -17.60 -11.31 7.66
C ASN A 18 -16.35 -11.84 6.95
N LEU A 19 -16.50 -12.91 6.16
CA LEU A 19 -15.42 -13.45 5.33
C LEU A 19 -15.22 -12.54 4.11
N GLN A 20 -14.09 -11.83 4.06
CA GLN A 20 -13.81 -10.88 2.98
C GLN A 20 -13.01 -11.49 1.83
N CYS A 21 -12.07 -12.39 2.14
CA CYS A 21 -11.34 -13.10 1.10
C CYS A 21 -10.86 -14.47 1.58
N ILE A 22 -10.78 -15.42 0.66
CA ILE A 22 -10.22 -16.75 0.88
C ILE A 22 -9.28 -17.09 -0.28
N GLY A 23 -8.12 -17.65 0.00
CA GLY A 23 -7.15 -18.01 -1.02
C GLY A 23 -5.81 -18.48 -0.46
N ASN A 24 -4.86 -18.77 -1.34
CA ASN A 24 -3.53 -19.22 -0.93
C ASN A 24 -2.79 -18.07 -0.21
N PRO A 25 -2.02 -18.35 0.85
CA PRO A 25 -1.27 -17.34 1.60
C PRO A 25 -0.40 -16.44 0.70
N LYS A 26 0.30 -17.04 -0.28
CA LYS A 26 1.14 -16.32 -1.24
C LYS A 26 0.33 -15.32 -2.09
N GLU A 27 -0.85 -15.72 -2.55
CA GLU A 27 -1.72 -14.84 -3.34
C GLU A 27 -2.33 -13.73 -2.48
N LEU A 28 -2.76 -14.05 -1.25
CA LEU A 28 -3.29 -13.05 -0.33
C LEU A 28 -2.22 -12.02 0.04
N LYS A 29 -0.98 -12.47 0.30
CA LYS A 29 0.15 -11.58 0.55
C LYS A 29 0.48 -10.72 -0.68
N ALA A 30 0.43 -11.28 -1.88
CA ALA A 30 0.66 -10.51 -3.11
C ALA A 30 -0.45 -9.47 -3.38
N ARG A 31 -1.73 -9.83 -3.15
CA ARG A 31 -2.88 -8.95 -3.42
C ARG A 31 -3.10 -7.90 -2.34
N TYR A 32 -2.95 -8.29 -1.08
CA TYR A 32 -3.33 -7.48 0.09
C TYR A 32 -2.13 -7.05 0.93
N GLY A 33 -1.04 -7.80 0.91
CA GLY A 33 0.20 -7.49 1.65
C GLY A 33 1.16 -6.63 0.84
N GLY A 34 0.89 -5.33 0.72
CA GLY A 34 1.76 -4.44 -0.05
C GLY A 34 1.78 -3.00 0.43
N THR A 35 2.98 -2.40 0.37
CA THR A 35 3.12 -0.94 0.38
C THR A 35 3.29 -0.45 -1.04
N SER A 36 2.54 0.59 -1.41
CA SER A 36 2.72 1.27 -2.69
C SER A 36 3.74 2.38 -2.53
N VAL A 37 4.64 2.51 -3.51
CA VAL A 37 5.67 3.55 -3.55
C VAL A 37 5.46 4.35 -4.82
N LEU A 38 5.25 5.66 -4.66
CA LEU A 38 5.16 6.62 -5.76
C LEU A 38 6.41 7.48 -5.76
N THR A 39 7.13 7.49 -6.87
CA THR A 39 8.26 8.40 -7.11
C THR A 39 7.84 9.37 -8.20
N MET A 40 7.91 10.66 -7.95
CA MET A 40 7.55 11.68 -8.94
C MET A 40 8.58 12.80 -8.95
N THR A 41 9.05 13.16 -10.15
CA THR A 41 10.01 14.23 -10.37
C THR A 41 9.30 15.42 -10.96
N THR A 42 9.31 16.55 -10.27
CA THR A 42 8.66 17.77 -10.73
C THR A 42 9.55 18.98 -10.53
N SER A 43 9.35 20.00 -11.36
CA SER A 43 9.94 21.31 -11.16
C SER A 43 9.54 21.89 -9.79
N SER A 44 10.44 22.66 -9.18
CA SER A 44 10.30 23.21 -7.81
C SER A 44 8.99 23.97 -7.59
N ASP A 45 8.49 24.63 -8.64
CA ASP A 45 7.25 25.41 -8.63
C ASP A 45 5.98 24.56 -8.41
N ARG A 46 5.96 23.32 -8.91
CA ARG A 46 4.77 22.45 -8.90
C ARG A 46 4.69 21.51 -7.70
N GLU A 47 5.66 21.55 -6.79
CA GLU A 47 5.77 20.57 -5.72
C GLU A 47 4.64 20.62 -4.68
N LYS A 48 4.06 21.80 -4.46
CA LYS A 48 2.86 21.95 -3.60
C LYS A 48 1.62 21.33 -4.24
N ASN A 49 1.44 21.50 -5.54
CA ASN A 49 0.33 20.90 -6.29
C ASN A 49 0.40 19.37 -6.27
N VAL A 50 1.61 18.84 -6.46
CA VAL A 50 1.92 17.41 -6.33
C VAL A 50 1.55 16.89 -4.95
N GLU A 51 1.94 17.59 -3.89
CA GLU A 51 1.64 17.13 -2.54
C GLU A 51 0.14 17.10 -2.28
N ASN A 52 -0.60 18.12 -2.74
CA ASN A 52 -2.05 18.17 -2.65
C ASN A 52 -2.73 17.02 -3.43
N MET A 53 -2.25 16.74 -4.65
CA MET A 53 -2.76 15.63 -5.46
C MET A 53 -2.51 14.27 -4.80
N VAL A 54 -1.31 14.06 -4.25
CA VAL A 54 -0.99 12.81 -3.53
C VAL A 54 -1.86 12.65 -2.29
N ARG A 55 -2.14 13.73 -1.56
CA ARG A 55 -3.07 13.70 -0.41
C ARG A 55 -4.50 13.36 -0.82
N GLN A 56 -4.96 13.81 -1.99
CA GLN A 56 -6.27 13.43 -2.52
C GLN A 56 -6.34 11.96 -2.93
N LEU A 57 -5.28 11.42 -3.54
CA LEU A 57 -5.23 10.03 -3.97
C LEU A 57 -5.08 9.05 -2.80
N SER A 58 -4.28 9.41 -1.81
CA SER A 58 -4.14 8.63 -0.59
C SER A 58 -3.82 9.54 0.60
N PRO A 59 -4.78 9.73 1.54
CA PRO A 59 -4.54 10.56 2.71
C PRO A 59 -3.46 9.99 3.65
N ASN A 60 -3.17 8.69 3.55
CA ASN A 60 -2.16 7.99 4.34
C ASN A 60 -0.75 7.99 3.69
N ALA A 61 -0.54 8.80 2.65
CA ALA A 61 0.75 8.91 1.97
C ALA A 61 1.83 9.57 2.84
N ASN A 62 2.85 8.78 3.20
CA ASN A 62 4.02 9.25 3.94
C ASN A 62 5.16 9.64 2.98
N LYS A 63 5.87 10.72 3.27
CA LYS A 63 7.00 11.21 2.47
C LYS A 63 8.29 10.55 2.96
N ILE A 64 8.98 9.84 2.06
CA ILE A 64 10.24 9.16 2.40
C ILE A 64 11.42 10.13 2.23
N TYR A 65 11.55 10.75 1.05
CA TYR A 65 12.61 11.71 0.81
C TYR A 65 12.26 12.67 -0.33
N ARG A 66 13.04 13.75 -0.40
CA ARG A 66 13.08 14.68 -1.51
C ARG A 66 14.54 14.90 -1.91
N LEU A 67 14.86 14.61 -3.16
CA LEU A 67 16.21 14.83 -3.74
C LEU A 67 16.04 15.47 -5.11
N SER A 68 16.63 16.66 -5.31
CA SER A 68 16.71 17.33 -6.63
C SER A 68 15.38 17.41 -7.41
N GLY A 69 14.30 17.83 -6.74
CA GLY A 69 12.94 17.92 -7.35
C GLY A 69 12.20 16.57 -7.49
N THR A 70 12.82 15.46 -7.09
CA THR A 70 12.17 14.15 -7.01
C THR A 70 11.62 13.92 -5.61
N GLN A 71 10.35 13.57 -5.51
CA GLN A 71 9.66 13.23 -4.28
C GLN A 71 9.30 11.75 -4.28
N LYS A 72 9.73 11.02 -3.25
CA LYS A 72 9.31 9.63 -3.02
C LYS A 72 8.31 9.57 -1.88
N LYS A 73 7.15 8.98 -2.15
CA LYS A 73 6.03 8.82 -1.23
C LYS A 73 5.72 7.32 -1.10
N ARG A 74 5.33 6.88 0.09
CA ARG A 74 4.91 5.50 0.36
C ARG A 74 3.64 5.52 1.19
N TRP A 75 2.72 4.62 0.88
CA TRP A 75 1.58 4.31 1.75
C TRP A 75 1.32 2.81 1.76
N SER A 76 0.72 2.34 2.86
CA SER A 76 0.04 1.04 2.84
C SER A 76 -1.19 1.16 1.95
N ARG A 77 -1.39 0.19 1.06
CA ARG A 77 -2.69 0.13 0.38
C ARG A 77 -3.76 -0.06 1.45
N PRO A 78 -4.88 0.70 1.41
CA PRO A 78 -6.02 0.31 2.21
C PRO A 78 -6.37 -1.10 1.77
N THR A 79 -6.21 -2.06 2.66
CA THR A 79 -6.60 -3.44 2.41
C THR A 79 -8.10 -3.38 2.14
N LYS A 80 -8.50 -3.52 0.87
CA LYS A 80 -9.91 -3.67 0.48
C LYS A 80 -10.35 -5.08 0.89
N VAL A 81 -10.37 -5.33 2.19
CA VAL A 81 -11.08 -6.42 2.83
C VAL A 81 -12.15 -5.78 3.67
#